data_AF-A0A7Z2SSS5-F1
#
_entry.id   AF-A0A7Z2SSS5-F1
#
_cell.length_a   1.000
_cell.length_b   1.000
_cell.length_c   1.000
_cell.angle_alpha   90.00
_cell.angle_beta   90.00
_cell.angle_gamma   90.00
#
_symmetry.space_group_name_H-M   'P 1'
#
loop_
_entity.id
_entity.type
_entity.pdbx_description
1 polymer ?
#
loop_
_entity_poly.entity_id
_entity_poly.type
_entity_poly.pdbx_seq_one_letter_code
_entity_poly.pdbx_strand_id
1 'polypeptide(L)'
;MASPLQLAPAAWQYRFDAADQQTRSDQEQPVEAPQLERWVDPSETVVVQGAQIPGGLFYLGDFVKLDDRRSTDQYAINPKLSASATRPDVEGSSMPYWPFGRRPDSRESMQAALLLPEPLQRDPADGRIHLFGQKMHRSMGEHKRASTKMRNMLEAAGFDMPANGKVTPTLADQLGAALDRIDIAIEPDRRYGSGVPQLEDQVIIFKADVGGKVDSERSSYRAVKAQVEVAVLAAAADGDASADELKRVVAGVRDASDLSPIEQARLIAYAATVFNSPPKQERVMRKLGERSPEERTIIADAALAIIAGNENVDPSAVRFLERLHKALGLPNERVYSALHRASPTQPADEPVAISQEVRAEEVPTPVSEKALIPAETAKAQAESAPASTIRIDAARLARTQRETQTVSALLANIFEEDAPSPPEPSPAVSGTTGSLDGLDAAHAELVELLEIKGSLPRAEFEQRAKDLKLLPDGAIERINDWAFDRFEEAIIEDGEYVVMVEHLRNRLAELREAA
;
A
#
# COMPACT_ATOMS: atom_id res chain seq x y z
N MET A 1 9.77 -10.75 50.49
CA MET A 1 10.39 -12.07 50.27
C MET A 1 9.66 -12.71 49.11
N ALA A 2 10.34 -12.91 47.98
CA ALA A 2 9.76 -13.57 46.81
C ALA A 2 10.20 -15.04 46.81
N SER A 3 9.27 -15.96 46.57
CA SER A 3 9.59 -17.38 46.37
C SER A 3 9.90 -17.63 44.90
N PRO A 4 10.93 -18.42 44.56
CA PRO A 4 11.39 -18.58 43.18
C PRO A 4 10.56 -19.59 42.37
N LEU A 5 10.68 -19.46 41.05
CA LEU A 5 10.20 -20.41 40.04
C LEU A 5 10.75 -21.82 40.28
N GLN A 6 9.91 -22.84 40.11
CA GLN A 6 10.32 -24.24 40.16
C GLN A 6 10.10 -24.90 38.80
N LEU A 7 11.22 -25.28 38.15
CA LEU A 7 11.25 -25.92 36.84
C LEU A 7 10.58 -27.31 36.89
N ALA A 8 9.80 -27.63 35.86
CA ALA A 8 9.24 -28.98 35.69
C ALA A 8 10.35 -29.97 35.28
N PRO A 9 10.43 -31.17 35.89
CA PRO A 9 11.44 -32.17 35.55
C PRO A 9 11.11 -32.92 34.26
N ALA A 10 12.13 -33.26 33.48
CA ALA A 10 12.01 -34.06 32.26
C ALA A 10 11.99 -35.56 32.57
N ALA A 11 10.98 -36.29 32.06
CA ALA A 11 10.95 -37.76 32.08
C ALA A 11 10.05 -38.35 30.98
N TRP A 12 10.54 -38.39 29.73
CA TRP A 12 10.03 -39.34 28.73
C TRP A 12 10.90 -40.60 28.79
N GLN A 13 10.52 -41.56 29.64
CA GLN A 13 11.07 -42.91 29.66
C GLN A 13 9.93 -43.92 29.57
N TYR A 14 9.77 -44.54 28.40
CA TYR A 14 8.88 -45.68 28.24
C TYR A 14 9.42 -46.87 29.03
N ARG A 15 8.66 -47.32 30.03
CA ARG A 15 8.88 -48.62 30.69
C ARG A 15 8.35 -49.72 29.78
N PHE A 16 9.21 -50.65 29.39
CA PHE A 16 8.80 -52.02 29.10
C PHE A 16 8.63 -52.74 30.43
N ASP A 17 7.41 -52.81 30.96
CA ASP A 17 7.08 -53.72 32.06
C ASP A 17 6.44 -54.99 31.49
N ALA A 18 7.22 -56.08 31.50
CA ALA A 18 6.79 -57.40 31.06
C ALA A 18 5.94 -58.08 32.16
N ALA A 19 4.67 -57.67 32.28
CA ALA A 19 3.76 -58.21 33.29
C ALA A 19 2.28 -58.15 32.85
N ASP A 20 1.91 -58.86 31.79
CA ASP A 20 0.51 -59.26 31.58
C ASP A 20 0.39 -60.60 30.82
N GLN A 21 0.93 -61.66 31.44
CA GLN A 21 0.52 -63.04 31.14
C GLN A 21 -0.50 -63.47 32.18
N GLN A 22 -1.80 -63.42 31.85
CA GLN A 22 -2.72 -64.56 31.86
C GLN A 22 -4.10 -64.14 31.31
N THR A 23 -4.94 -65.11 30.92
CA THR A 23 -6.38 -64.97 30.56
C THR A 23 -6.76 -64.22 29.28
N ARG A 24 -6.22 -64.66 28.14
CA ARG A 24 -7.07 -64.85 26.93
C ARG A 24 -7.09 -66.32 26.52
N SER A 25 -8.29 -66.78 26.19
CA SER A 25 -8.63 -68.16 25.85
C SER A 25 -8.02 -68.62 24.53
N ASP A 26 -7.65 -69.90 24.45
CA ASP A 26 -7.03 -70.53 23.29
C ASP A 26 -7.88 -70.40 22.01
N GLN A 27 -7.46 -69.47 21.15
CA GLN A 27 -7.49 -69.66 19.69
C GLN A 27 -6.16 -69.17 19.14
N GLU A 28 -5.22 -70.10 18.96
CA GLU A 28 -3.99 -69.84 18.20
C GLU A 28 -4.33 -69.58 16.73
N GLN A 29 -4.65 -68.32 16.40
CA GLN A 29 -4.33 -67.82 15.08
C GLN A 29 -2.81 -67.75 14.97
N PRO A 30 -2.20 -68.24 13.88
CA PRO A 30 -0.76 -68.17 13.72
C PRO A 30 -0.35 -66.70 13.73
N VAL A 31 0.57 -66.34 14.63
CA VAL A 31 1.14 -64.99 14.68
C VAL A 31 1.97 -64.80 13.42
N GLU A 32 1.36 -64.19 12.41
CA GLU A 32 1.97 -63.98 11.11
C GLU A 32 3.21 -63.11 11.27
N ALA A 33 4.36 -63.66 10.85
CA ALA A 33 5.66 -63.02 11.00
C ALA A 33 5.63 -61.58 10.46
N PRO A 34 6.33 -60.63 11.12
CA PRO A 34 6.26 -59.23 10.73
C PRO A 34 6.73 -59.06 9.28
N GLN A 35 5.88 -58.46 8.45
CA GLN A 35 6.18 -58.28 7.03
C GLN A 35 7.04 -57.03 6.86
N LEU A 36 8.20 -57.22 6.22
CA LEU A 36 9.13 -56.16 5.85
C LEU A 36 8.42 -55.15 4.93
N GLU A 37 8.76 -53.87 5.09
CA GLU A 37 8.23 -52.77 4.30
C GLU A 37 8.29 -53.02 2.80
N ARG A 38 7.15 -52.80 2.13
CA ARG A 38 7.05 -52.76 0.67
C ARG A 38 6.70 -51.36 0.23
N TRP A 39 7.55 -50.75 -0.60
CA TRP A 39 7.19 -49.52 -1.30
C TRP A 39 6.04 -49.78 -2.29
N VAL A 40 5.08 -48.87 -2.34
CA VAL A 40 3.92 -48.91 -3.23
C VAL A 40 4.08 -47.83 -4.29
N ASP A 41 4.19 -48.24 -5.56
CA ASP A 41 4.44 -47.32 -6.66
C ASP A 41 3.21 -46.47 -7.06
N PRO A 42 3.39 -45.27 -7.66
CA PRO A 42 2.29 -44.35 -7.94
C PRO A 42 1.15 -44.90 -8.79
N SER A 43 1.44 -45.89 -9.64
CA SER A 43 0.46 -46.56 -10.50
C SER A 43 -0.27 -47.72 -9.81
N GLU A 44 0.13 -48.08 -8.60
CA GLU A 44 -0.44 -49.19 -7.85
C GLU A 44 -1.67 -48.76 -7.03
N THR A 45 -2.63 -49.67 -6.88
CA THR A 45 -3.76 -49.54 -5.97
C THR A 45 -3.73 -50.70 -4.98
N VAL A 46 -3.65 -50.38 -3.70
CA VAL A 46 -3.57 -51.38 -2.62
C VAL A 46 -4.91 -51.47 -1.89
N VAL A 47 -5.30 -52.67 -1.48
CA VAL A 47 -6.49 -52.89 -0.65
C VAL A 47 -6.05 -53.17 0.78
N VAL A 48 -6.45 -52.32 1.73
CA VAL A 48 -6.18 -52.48 3.17
C VAL A 48 -7.51 -52.56 3.91
N GLN A 49 -7.79 -53.71 4.55
CA GLN A 49 -9.04 -53.96 5.29
C GLN A 49 -10.32 -53.60 4.50
N GLY A 50 -10.31 -53.84 3.18
CA GLY A 50 -11.42 -53.53 2.27
C GLY A 50 -11.47 -52.08 1.74
N ALA A 51 -10.65 -51.17 2.26
CA ALA A 51 -10.47 -49.83 1.68
C ALA A 51 -9.47 -49.88 0.51
N GLN A 52 -9.81 -49.24 -0.61
CA GLN A 52 -8.88 -49.08 -1.74
C GLN A 52 -8.08 -47.79 -1.58
N ILE A 53 -6.76 -47.90 -1.68
CA ILE A 53 -5.80 -46.79 -1.62
C ILE A 53 -5.11 -46.69 -3.00
N PRO A 54 -5.61 -45.85 -3.92
CA PRO A 54 -4.98 -45.60 -5.21
C PRO A 54 -3.87 -44.55 -5.11
N GLY A 55 -2.88 -44.62 -6.00
CA GLY A 55 -1.90 -43.53 -6.20
C GLY A 55 -0.55 -43.71 -5.50
N GLY A 56 -0.35 -44.82 -4.78
CA GLY A 56 0.92 -45.21 -4.15
C GLY A 56 1.64 -44.13 -3.36
N LEU A 57 2.98 -44.12 -3.44
CA LEU A 57 3.90 -43.23 -2.74
C LEU A 57 3.96 -43.41 -1.21
N PHE A 58 3.78 -44.64 -0.72
CA PHE A 58 3.91 -44.99 0.71
C PHE A 58 4.54 -46.37 0.92
N TYR A 59 4.97 -46.65 2.15
CA TYR A 59 5.37 -47.98 2.58
C TYR A 59 4.17 -48.75 3.15
N LEU A 60 4.00 -50.00 2.73
CA LEU A 60 3.02 -50.94 3.27
C LEU A 60 3.77 -52.02 4.06
N GLY A 61 3.44 -52.22 5.34
CA GLY A 61 4.13 -53.20 6.19
C GLY A 61 3.99 -52.89 7.68
N ASP A 62 4.61 -53.71 8.53
CA ASP A 62 4.53 -53.53 9.99
C ASP A 62 5.41 -52.38 10.52
N PHE A 63 6.56 -52.15 9.88
CA PHE A 63 7.52 -51.08 10.16
C PHE A 63 8.39 -50.84 8.91
N VAL A 64 9.08 -49.69 8.87
CA VAL A 64 10.12 -49.35 7.89
C VAL A 64 11.49 -49.43 8.56
N LYS A 65 12.50 -50.03 7.92
CA LYS A 65 13.90 -49.90 8.34
C LYS A 65 14.53 -48.66 7.73
N LEU A 66 15.23 -47.91 8.57
CA LEU A 66 16.02 -46.75 8.18
C LEU A 66 17.48 -47.19 7.93
N ASP A 67 18.22 -46.39 7.14
CA ASP A 67 19.61 -46.69 6.76
C ASP A 67 20.56 -46.85 7.98
N ASP A 68 20.24 -46.18 9.09
CA ASP A 68 20.96 -46.29 10.36
C ASP A 68 20.58 -47.52 11.21
N ARG A 69 19.84 -48.47 10.62
CA ARG A 69 19.34 -49.73 11.20
C ARG A 69 18.27 -49.57 12.29
N ARG A 70 17.76 -48.37 12.53
CA ARG A 70 16.52 -48.21 13.32
C ARG A 70 15.33 -48.73 12.52
N SER A 71 14.26 -49.11 13.22
CA SER A 71 12.96 -49.39 12.61
C SER A 71 11.90 -48.45 13.19
N THR A 72 10.92 -48.07 12.38
CA THR A 72 9.83 -47.17 12.76
C THR A 72 8.52 -47.59 12.12
N ASP A 73 7.45 -47.62 12.91
CA ASP A 73 6.08 -47.86 12.46
C ASP A 73 5.42 -46.60 11.88
N GLN A 74 5.96 -45.41 12.17
CA GLN A 74 5.38 -44.10 11.85
C GLN A 74 5.30 -43.78 10.34
N TYR A 75 6.01 -44.53 9.49
CA TYR A 75 6.11 -44.26 8.05
C TYR A 75 5.49 -45.36 7.17
N ALA A 76 4.89 -46.39 7.77
CA ALA A 76 4.21 -47.46 7.05
C ALA A 76 2.71 -47.48 7.33
N ILE A 77 1.91 -47.75 6.31
CA ILE A 77 0.52 -48.18 6.48
C ILE A 77 0.56 -49.64 6.91
N ASN A 78 0.24 -49.90 8.19
CA ASN A 78 0.17 -51.26 8.71
C ASN A 78 -1.17 -51.92 8.33
N PRO A 79 -1.17 -52.98 7.50
CA PRO A 79 -2.41 -53.61 7.04
C PRO A 79 -3.14 -54.44 8.10
N LYS A 80 -2.51 -54.70 9.25
CA LYS A 80 -3.11 -55.41 10.40
C LYS A 80 -3.95 -54.48 11.29
N LEU A 81 -3.82 -53.16 11.14
CA LEU A 81 -4.67 -52.19 11.84
C LEU A 81 -6.03 -52.05 11.16
N SER A 82 -7.09 -51.91 11.96
CA SER A 82 -8.46 -51.71 11.47
C SER A 82 -8.60 -50.39 10.72
N ALA A 83 -8.96 -50.45 9.43
CA ALA A 83 -9.36 -49.28 8.65
C ALA A 83 -10.87 -49.29 8.39
N SER A 84 -11.47 -48.10 8.19
CA SER A 84 -12.89 -47.96 7.87
C SER A 84 -13.11 -46.85 6.85
N ALA A 85 -13.55 -47.22 5.65
CA ALA A 85 -13.95 -46.28 4.61
C ALA A 85 -15.34 -45.66 4.86
N THR A 86 -16.10 -46.15 5.86
CA THR A 86 -17.48 -45.74 6.14
C THR A 86 -17.56 -44.41 6.92
N ARG A 87 -16.50 -44.08 7.66
CA ARG A 87 -16.37 -42.81 8.42
C ARG A 87 -14.93 -42.29 8.31
N PRO A 88 -14.50 -41.85 7.11
CA PRO A 88 -13.15 -41.35 6.90
C PRO A 88 -12.95 -40.04 7.68
N ASP A 89 -11.83 -39.92 8.39
CA ASP A 89 -11.46 -38.71 9.12
C ASP A 89 -10.79 -37.68 8.18
N VAL A 90 -11.57 -37.18 7.21
CA VAL A 90 -11.10 -36.26 6.15
C VAL A 90 -10.61 -34.92 6.75
N GLU A 91 -11.18 -34.52 7.88
CA GLU A 91 -10.84 -33.29 8.62
C GLU A 91 -9.62 -33.46 9.54
N GLY A 92 -9.11 -34.68 9.67
CA GLY A 92 -8.01 -35.07 10.57
C GLY A 92 -8.34 -34.90 12.06
N SER A 93 -9.62 -34.96 12.45
CA SER A 93 -10.14 -34.72 13.81
C SER A 93 -9.57 -35.68 14.87
N SER A 94 -9.11 -36.86 14.46
CA SER A 94 -8.36 -37.80 15.30
C SER A 94 -6.83 -37.59 15.28
N MET A 95 -6.31 -36.76 14.37
CA MET A 95 -4.88 -36.47 14.22
C MET A 95 -4.47 -35.28 15.11
N PRO A 96 -3.52 -35.45 16.06
CA PRO A 96 -3.17 -34.39 17.02
C PRO A 96 -2.12 -33.38 16.51
N TYR A 97 -1.36 -33.70 15.45
CA TYR A 97 -0.25 -32.85 14.95
C TYR A 97 -0.26 -32.57 13.44
N TRP A 98 -1.12 -33.25 12.67
CA TRP A 98 -1.24 -33.13 11.21
C TRP A 98 -2.70 -32.84 10.86
N PRO A 99 -3.00 -32.08 9.78
CA PRO A 99 -2.10 -31.32 8.90
C PRO A 99 -1.57 -29.98 9.46
N PHE A 100 -1.90 -29.61 10.69
CA PHE A 100 -1.67 -28.26 11.24
C PHE A 100 -0.27 -28.01 11.83
N GLY A 101 0.59 -29.02 11.85
CA GLY A 101 2.01 -28.91 12.18
C GLY A 101 2.27 -28.33 13.57
N ARG A 102 3.00 -27.21 13.63
CA ARG A 102 3.44 -26.58 14.88
C ARG A 102 2.32 -25.88 15.67
N ARG A 103 1.07 -25.87 15.20
CA ARG A 103 -0.03 -25.08 15.81
C ARG A 103 -1.33 -25.86 15.94
N PRO A 104 -1.49 -26.68 17.00
CA PRO A 104 -2.76 -27.33 17.30
C PRO A 104 -3.88 -26.32 17.63
N ASP A 105 -3.57 -25.16 18.21
CA ASP A 105 -4.59 -24.17 18.60
C ASP A 105 -5.17 -23.39 17.41
N SER A 106 -4.42 -23.28 16.31
CA SER A 106 -4.87 -22.62 15.07
C SER A 106 -5.67 -23.55 14.15
N ARG A 107 -5.91 -24.80 14.56
CA ARG A 107 -6.56 -25.86 13.78
C ARG A 107 -7.85 -25.44 13.08
N GLU A 108 -8.69 -24.67 13.75
CA GLU A 108 -10.00 -24.23 13.24
C GLU A 108 -9.97 -22.88 12.51
N SER A 109 -8.80 -22.37 12.15
CA SER A 109 -8.66 -21.11 11.41
C SER A 109 -8.83 -21.27 9.90
N MET A 110 -9.13 -20.16 9.23
CA MET A 110 -9.14 -20.11 7.76
C MET A 110 -7.72 -20.27 7.20
N GLN A 111 -6.70 -19.75 7.90
CA GLN A 111 -5.29 -19.97 7.54
C GLN A 111 -4.94 -21.46 7.54
N ALA A 112 -5.40 -22.22 8.54
CA ALA A 112 -5.22 -23.67 8.62
C ALA A 112 -5.90 -24.41 7.45
N ALA A 113 -7.11 -23.99 7.05
CA ALA A 113 -7.81 -24.55 5.89
C ALA A 113 -7.06 -24.31 4.57
N LEU A 114 -6.38 -23.17 4.41
CA LEU A 114 -5.58 -22.87 3.21
C LEU A 114 -4.33 -23.73 3.06
N LEU A 115 -3.77 -24.27 4.15
CA LEU A 115 -2.58 -25.12 4.13
C LEU A 115 -2.88 -26.58 3.73
N LEU A 116 -4.16 -26.97 3.66
CA LEU A 116 -4.57 -28.30 3.23
C LEU A 116 -4.30 -28.49 1.72
N PRO A 117 -3.98 -29.71 1.23
CA PRO A 117 -4.04 -30.05 -0.18
C PRO A 117 -5.43 -29.82 -0.78
N GLU A 118 -5.53 -29.40 -2.06
CA GLU A 118 -6.81 -29.06 -2.72
C GLU A 118 -7.95 -30.06 -2.50
N PRO A 119 -7.76 -31.39 -2.57
CA PRO A 119 -8.84 -32.35 -2.33
C PRO A 119 -9.43 -32.29 -0.91
N LEU A 120 -8.61 -31.90 0.08
CA LEU A 120 -8.98 -31.75 1.49
C LEU A 120 -9.44 -30.32 1.84
N GLN A 121 -9.31 -29.36 0.92
CA GLN A 121 -9.90 -28.03 1.03
C GLN A 121 -11.41 -28.00 0.65
N ARG A 122 -12.00 -29.16 0.32
CA ARG A 122 -13.43 -29.31 0.04
C ARG A 122 -14.22 -29.36 1.35
N ASP A 123 -14.58 -28.17 1.80
CA ASP A 123 -15.24 -27.94 3.08
C ASP A 123 -16.68 -28.50 3.09
N PRO A 124 -17.07 -29.33 4.08
CA PRO A 124 -18.47 -29.68 4.31
C PRO A 124 -19.25 -28.47 4.83
N ALA A 125 -20.58 -28.59 4.94
CA ALA A 125 -21.45 -27.47 5.31
C ALA A 125 -21.15 -26.84 6.70
N ASP A 126 -20.52 -27.60 7.61
CA ASP A 126 -20.11 -27.13 8.94
C ASP A 126 -18.59 -26.85 9.04
N GLY A 127 -17.88 -26.85 7.91
CA GLY A 127 -16.43 -26.74 7.84
C GLY A 127 -15.88 -25.32 8.06
N ARG A 128 -14.54 -25.20 8.03
CA ARG A 128 -13.80 -24.01 8.48
C ARG A 128 -13.97 -22.81 7.54
N ILE A 129 -13.99 -23.07 6.24
CA ILE A 129 -14.21 -22.05 5.20
C ILE A 129 -15.65 -21.54 5.30
N HIS A 130 -16.62 -22.43 5.54
CA HIS A 130 -18.02 -22.07 5.74
C HIS A 130 -18.24 -21.26 7.02
N LEU A 131 -17.66 -21.68 8.15
CA LEU A 131 -17.74 -20.97 9.44
C LEU A 131 -17.12 -19.57 9.35
N PHE A 132 -15.96 -19.44 8.69
CA PHE A 132 -15.36 -18.14 8.41
C PHE A 132 -16.26 -17.29 7.49
N GLY A 133 -16.82 -17.89 6.43
CA GLY A 133 -17.82 -17.26 5.55
C GLY A 133 -19.03 -16.72 6.31
N GLN A 134 -19.63 -17.50 7.21
CA GLN A 134 -20.74 -17.05 8.07
C GLN A 134 -20.33 -15.88 8.98
N LYS A 135 -19.14 -15.95 9.60
CA LYS A 135 -18.61 -14.89 10.47
C LYS A 135 -18.47 -13.57 9.72
N MET A 136 -17.95 -13.63 8.48
CA MET A 136 -17.78 -12.45 7.63
C MET A 136 -19.11 -11.95 7.04
N HIS A 137 -20.05 -12.83 6.70
CA HIS A 137 -21.39 -12.41 6.28
C HIS A 137 -22.13 -11.69 7.41
N ARG A 138 -22.00 -12.18 8.65
CA ARG A 138 -22.59 -11.56 9.85
C ARG A 138 -22.00 -10.17 10.14
N SER A 139 -20.72 -9.93 9.88
CA SER A 139 -20.12 -8.60 10.06
C SER A 139 -20.50 -7.60 8.96
N MET A 140 -20.83 -8.07 7.74
CA MET A 140 -21.33 -7.23 6.64
C MET A 140 -22.82 -6.88 6.73
N GLY A 141 -23.62 -7.69 7.43
CA GLY A 141 -25.06 -7.47 7.60
C GLY A 141 -25.83 -7.34 6.28
N GLU A 142 -26.99 -6.68 6.31
CA GLU A 142 -27.88 -6.52 5.16
C GLU A 142 -27.24 -5.74 4.00
N HIS A 143 -26.32 -4.82 4.30
CA HIS A 143 -25.67 -3.97 3.29
C HIS A 143 -24.64 -4.71 2.43
N LYS A 144 -24.33 -5.98 2.74
CA LYS A 144 -23.32 -6.81 2.05
C LYS A 144 -21.94 -6.16 1.94
N ARG A 145 -21.64 -5.23 2.85
CA ARG A 145 -20.38 -4.51 3.00
C ARG A 145 -20.15 -4.09 4.45
N ALA A 146 -18.90 -3.95 4.88
CA ALA A 146 -18.53 -3.34 6.15
C ALA A 146 -17.19 -2.63 6.06
N SER A 147 -16.98 -1.58 6.87
CA SER A 147 -15.64 -1.05 7.18
C SER A 147 -15.14 -1.65 8.48
N THR A 148 -13.85 -1.97 8.55
CA THR A 148 -13.17 -2.51 9.74
C THR A 148 -11.67 -2.19 9.65
N LYS A 149 -10.87 -2.65 10.63
CA LYS A 149 -9.40 -2.55 10.57
C LYS A 149 -8.77 -3.81 9.97
N MET A 150 -7.60 -3.67 9.35
CA MET A 150 -6.82 -4.80 8.83
C MET A 150 -6.51 -5.85 9.90
N ARG A 151 -6.18 -5.42 11.14
CA ARG A 151 -6.04 -6.29 12.32
C ARG A 151 -7.24 -7.23 12.50
N ASN A 152 -8.44 -6.67 12.52
CA ASN A 152 -9.67 -7.42 12.75
C ASN A 152 -9.91 -8.47 11.65
N MET A 153 -9.46 -8.21 10.42
CA MET A 153 -9.54 -9.17 9.31
C MET A 153 -8.58 -10.35 9.49
N LEU A 154 -7.33 -10.08 9.88
CA LEU A 154 -6.32 -11.10 10.16
C LEU A 154 -6.74 -11.96 11.37
N GLU A 155 -7.20 -11.34 12.46
CA GLU A 155 -7.82 -12.04 13.61
C GLU A 155 -9.06 -12.83 13.21
N ALA A 156 -9.91 -12.28 12.33
CA ALA A 156 -11.15 -12.95 11.94
C ALA A 156 -10.88 -14.27 11.18
N ALA A 157 -9.86 -14.28 10.33
CA ALA A 157 -9.38 -15.45 9.58
C ALA A 157 -8.39 -16.34 10.38
N GLY A 158 -7.94 -15.87 11.55
CA GLY A 158 -7.01 -16.58 12.44
C GLY A 158 -5.58 -16.68 11.91
N PHE A 159 -5.09 -15.60 11.28
CA PHE A 159 -3.66 -15.37 11.06
C PHE A 159 -3.01 -14.82 12.34
N ASP A 160 -1.71 -15.09 12.54
CA ASP A 160 -0.96 -14.41 13.59
C ASP A 160 -0.85 -12.91 13.31
N MET A 161 -0.69 -12.13 14.39
CA MET A 161 -0.16 -10.78 14.27
C MET A 161 1.34 -10.83 13.97
N PRO A 162 1.84 -10.09 12.97
CA PRO A 162 3.26 -10.01 12.69
C PRO A 162 4.01 -9.37 13.87
N ALA A 163 5.08 -10.01 14.34
CA ALA A 163 5.80 -9.59 15.55
C ALA A 163 6.39 -8.17 15.47
N ASN A 164 6.74 -7.71 14.26
CA ASN A 164 7.21 -6.36 13.97
C ASN A 164 6.07 -5.34 13.76
N GLY A 165 4.80 -5.74 13.91
CA GLY A 165 3.62 -4.89 13.69
C GLY A 165 3.31 -4.52 12.23
N LYS A 166 4.13 -4.94 11.26
CA LYS A 166 4.00 -4.58 9.83
C LYS A 166 3.32 -5.70 9.05
N VAL A 167 2.30 -5.37 8.27
CA VAL A 167 1.62 -6.36 7.38
C VAL A 167 2.46 -6.54 6.12
N THR A 168 2.96 -7.76 5.89
CA THR A 168 3.79 -8.09 4.72
C THR A 168 2.94 -8.29 3.46
N PRO A 169 3.52 -8.13 2.25
CA PRO A 169 2.84 -8.43 0.99
C PRO A 169 2.25 -9.85 0.96
N THR A 170 3.03 -10.85 1.37
CA THR A 170 2.62 -12.26 1.41
C THR A 170 1.44 -12.51 2.34
N LEU A 171 1.41 -11.86 3.52
CA LEU A 171 0.30 -11.99 4.46
C LEU A 171 -0.99 -11.38 3.90
N ALA A 172 -0.88 -10.23 3.23
CA ALA A 172 -2.02 -9.61 2.56
C ALA A 172 -2.54 -10.45 1.38
N ASP A 173 -1.65 -11.07 0.60
CA ASP A 173 -2.04 -11.97 -0.49
C ASP A 173 -2.72 -13.25 0.03
N GLN A 174 -2.22 -13.82 1.13
CA GLN A 174 -2.86 -14.98 1.78
C GLN A 174 -4.25 -14.64 2.33
N LEU A 175 -4.42 -13.47 2.95
CA LEU A 175 -5.74 -12.98 3.37
C LEU A 175 -6.66 -12.76 2.17
N GLY A 176 -6.17 -12.16 1.08
CA GLY A 176 -6.92 -12.00 -0.16
C GLY A 176 -7.39 -13.35 -0.72
N ALA A 177 -6.48 -14.33 -0.83
CA ALA A 177 -6.80 -15.68 -1.26
C ALA A 177 -7.77 -16.41 -0.32
N ALA A 178 -7.77 -16.10 0.98
CA ALA A 178 -8.77 -16.60 1.92
C ALA A 178 -10.17 -16.05 1.60
N LEU A 179 -10.27 -14.73 1.41
CA LEU A 179 -11.54 -14.04 1.14
C LEU A 179 -12.13 -14.40 -0.23
N ASP A 180 -11.28 -14.62 -1.24
CA ASP A 180 -11.69 -15.09 -2.57
C ASP A 180 -12.53 -16.39 -2.49
N ARG A 181 -12.26 -17.29 -1.52
CA ARG A 181 -12.95 -18.58 -1.38
C ARG A 181 -14.33 -18.51 -0.74
N ILE A 182 -14.64 -17.40 -0.08
CA ILE A 182 -15.95 -17.13 0.53
C ILE A 182 -16.70 -16.00 -0.19
N ASP A 183 -16.29 -15.71 -1.44
CA ASP A 183 -16.79 -14.62 -2.27
C ASP A 183 -16.77 -13.25 -1.59
N ILE A 184 -15.67 -12.88 -0.92
CA ILE A 184 -15.51 -11.56 -0.33
C ILE A 184 -14.33 -10.85 -0.99
N ALA A 185 -14.56 -9.62 -1.44
CA ALA A 185 -13.51 -8.68 -1.78
C ALA A 185 -13.14 -7.83 -0.57
N ILE A 186 -11.90 -7.36 -0.54
CA ILE A 186 -11.37 -6.36 0.38
C ILE A 186 -10.81 -5.19 -0.44
N GLU A 187 -10.84 -3.97 0.10
CA GLU A 187 -10.10 -2.80 -0.41
C GLU A 187 -9.56 -1.95 0.76
N PRO A 188 -8.29 -1.48 0.73
CA PRO A 188 -7.36 -1.56 -0.40
C PRO A 188 -6.72 -2.95 -0.59
N ASP A 189 -6.80 -3.51 -1.80
CA ASP A 189 -6.20 -4.82 -2.14
C ASP A 189 -4.93 -4.63 -3.00
N ARG A 190 -3.78 -5.08 -2.47
CA ARG A 190 -2.48 -4.95 -3.15
C ARG A 190 -2.45 -5.62 -4.52
N ARG A 191 -3.25 -6.69 -4.70
CA ARG A 191 -3.32 -7.49 -5.93
C ARG A 191 -3.87 -6.69 -7.12
N TYR A 192 -4.59 -5.60 -6.85
CA TYR A 192 -5.15 -4.70 -7.86
C TYR A 192 -4.50 -3.29 -7.79
N GLY A 193 -3.19 -3.28 -7.53
CA GLY A 193 -2.33 -2.10 -7.58
C GLY A 193 -2.42 -1.16 -6.37
N SER A 194 -3.05 -1.57 -5.26
CA SER A 194 -3.12 -0.74 -4.04
C SER A 194 -1.85 -0.89 -3.18
N GLY A 195 -1.67 -0.03 -2.17
CA GLY A 195 -0.69 -0.26 -1.12
C GLY A 195 -1.15 -1.38 -0.17
N VAL A 196 -0.22 -2.04 0.51
CA VAL A 196 -0.56 -2.99 1.60
C VAL A 196 -1.11 -2.21 2.80
N PRO A 197 -2.36 -2.44 3.25
CA PRO A 197 -2.89 -1.86 4.48
C PRO A 197 -2.14 -2.40 5.70
N GLN A 198 -1.77 -1.53 6.61
CA GLN A 198 -1.16 -1.88 7.90
C GLN A 198 -2.24 -2.18 8.95
N LEU A 199 -1.84 -2.74 10.10
CA LEU A 199 -2.78 -3.31 11.09
C LEU A 199 -3.91 -2.36 11.53
N GLU A 200 -3.60 -1.08 11.67
CA GLU A 200 -4.57 -0.06 12.13
C GLU A 200 -5.28 0.68 10.99
N ASP A 201 -4.89 0.44 9.73
CA ASP A 201 -5.52 1.03 8.55
C ASP A 201 -6.94 0.48 8.40
N GLN A 202 -7.87 1.34 7.95
CA GLN A 202 -9.20 0.90 7.56
C GLN A 202 -9.16 0.06 6.29
N VAL A 203 -10.06 -0.92 6.22
CA VAL A 203 -10.34 -1.75 5.06
C VAL A 203 -11.85 -1.93 4.93
N ILE A 204 -12.36 -1.87 3.70
CA ILE A 204 -13.74 -2.18 3.39
C ILE A 204 -13.81 -3.57 2.77
N ILE A 205 -14.71 -4.39 3.29
CA ILE A 205 -15.06 -5.71 2.73
C ILE A 205 -16.45 -5.66 2.09
N PHE A 206 -16.68 -6.48 1.06
CA PHE A 206 -17.98 -6.61 0.41
C PHE A 206 -18.15 -7.95 -0.33
N LYS A 207 -19.39 -8.41 -0.53
CA LYS A 207 -19.69 -9.62 -1.34
C LYS A 207 -19.25 -9.39 -2.79
N ALA A 208 -18.38 -10.26 -3.29
CA ALA A 208 -17.93 -10.28 -4.68
C ALA A 208 -17.52 -11.70 -5.07
N ASP A 209 -18.11 -12.24 -6.14
CA ASP A 209 -17.93 -13.64 -6.53
C ASP A 209 -16.46 -13.96 -6.86
N VAL A 210 -15.92 -15.03 -6.27
CA VAL A 210 -14.49 -15.41 -6.32
C VAL A 210 -13.54 -14.28 -5.89
N GLY A 211 -13.98 -13.45 -4.94
CA GLY A 211 -13.26 -12.26 -4.47
C GLY A 211 -13.26 -11.10 -5.46
N GLY A 212 -14.03 -11.17 -6.54
CA GLY A 212 -14.21 -10.07 -7.49
C GLY A 212 -12.93 -9.68 -8.22
N LYS A 213 -12.30 -10.62 -8.91
CA LYS A 213 -11.02 -10.40 -9.61
C LYS A 213 -11.17 -9.39 -10.75
N VAL A 214 -10.17 -8.51 -10.90
CA VAL A 214 -10.10 -7.49 -11.96
C VAL A 214 -8.71 -7.47 -12.59
N ASP A 215 -8.60 -6.95 -13.81
CA ASP A 215 -7.33 -6.71 -14.48
C ASP A 215 -6.79 -5.32 -14.07
N SER A 216 -5.73 -5.27 -13.26
CA SER A 216 -5.11 -4.02 -12.81
C SER A 216 -4.24 -3.34 -13.87
N GLU A 217 -3.92 -4.03 -14.96
CA GLU A 217 -3.10 -3.53 -16.05
C GLU A 217 -3.94 -2.84 -17.13
N ARG A 218 -5.25 -3.10 -17.12
CA ARG A 218 -6.22 -2.48 -18.03
C ARG A 218 -6.24 -0.95 -17.89
N SER A 219 -6.01 -0.27 -19.01
CA SER A 219 -5.85 1.20 -19.05
C SER A 219 -7.05 1.97 -18.51
N SER A 220 -8.28 1.54 -18.78
CA SER A 220 -9.50 2.19 -18.26
C SER A 220 -9.59 2.08 -16.74
N TYR A 221 -9.31 0.91 -16.16
CA TYR A 221 -9.27 0.72 -14.71
C TYR A 221 -8.19 1.57 -14.05
N ARG A 222 -6.97 1.58 -14.63
CA ARG A 222 -5.85 2.41 -14.16
C ARG A 222 -6.15 3.90 -14.20
N ALA A 223 -6.80 4.39 -15.26
CA ALA A 223 -7.16 5.79 -15.42
C ALA A 223 -8.19 6.22 -14.36
N VAL A 224 -9.30 5.50 -14.21
CA VAL A 224 -10.33 5.83 -13.20
C VAL A 224 -9.78 5.66 -11.78
N LYS A 225 -8.95 4.65 -11.52
CA LYS A 225 -8.27 4.52 -10.22
C LYS A 225 -7.40 5.73 -9.90
N ALA A 226 -6.64 6.22 -10.88
CA ALA A 226 -5.78 7.39 -10.68
C ALA A 226 -6.60 8.69 -10.51
N GLN A 227 -7.73 8.83 -11.19
CA GLN A 227 -8.70 9.91 -10.94
C GLN A 227 -9.23 9.87 -9.50
N VAL A 228 -9.55 8.69 -8.97
CA VAL A 228 -9.94 8.50 -7.55
C VAL A 228 -8.79 8.89 -6.61
N GLU A 229 -7.58 8.38 -6.84
CA GLU A 229 -6.39 8.71 -6.02
C GLU A 229 -6.14 10.23 -5.97
N VAL A 230 -6.23 10.91 -7.11
CA VAL A 230 -6.11 12.36 -7.24
C VAL A 230 -7.24 13.10 -6.52
N ALA A 231 -8.49 12.67 -6.68
CA ALA A 231 -9.64 13.32 -6.06
C ALA A 231 -9.57 13.26 -4.53
N VAL A 232 -9.16 12.12 -3.97
CA VAL A 232 -8.95 11.97 -2.51
C VAL A 232 -7.81 12.87 -2.04
N LEU A 233 -6.71 12.93 -2.81
CA LEU A 233 -5.57 13.79 -2.48
C LEU A 233 -5.91 15.29 -2.52
N ALA A 234 -6.77 15.71 -3.45
CA ALA A 234 -7.26 17.08 -3.54
C ALA A 234 -8.14 17.43 -2.32
N ALA A 235 -9.15 16.61 -2.02
CA ALA A 235 -10.01 16.78 -0.85
C ALA A 235 -9.20 16.81 0.48
N ALA A 236 -8.15 15.98 0.59
CA ALA A 236 -7.24 15.97 1.73
C ALA A 236 -6.28 17.19 1.78
N ALA A 237 -6.20 18.01 0.73
CA ALA A 237 -5.40 19.24 0.71
C ALA A 237 -6.20 20.49 1.11
N ASP A 238 -7.52 20.47 0.89
CA ASP A 238 -8.44 21.55 1.29
C ASP A 238 -8.86 21.46 2.77
N GLY A 239 -8.48 20.39 3.46
CA GLY A 239 -8.44 20.31 4.92
C GLY A 239 -9.68 19.67 5.58
N ASP A 240 -10.77 19.48 4.83
CA ASP A 240 -11.93 18.70 5.25
C ASP A 240 -12.48 17.91 4.06
N ALA A 241 -12.24 16.59 4.04
CA ALA A 241 -12.67 15.72 2.96
C ALA A 241 -14.17 15.42 3.12
N SER A 242 -14.99 16.20 2.42
CA SER A 242 -16.43 16.26 2.63
C SER A 242 -17.18 15.03 2.09
N ALA A 243 -18.32 14.73 2.71
CA ALA A 243 -19.22 13.68 2.23
C ALA A 243 -19.75 13.92 0.81
N ASP A 244 -19.77 15.17 0.34
CA ASP A 244 -20.23 15.53 -1.01
C ASP A 244 -19.13 15.36 -2.06
N GLU A 245 -17.84 15.49 -1.71
CA GLU A 245 -16.73 15.11 -2.60
C GLU A 245 -16.71 13.60 -2.82
N LEU A 246 -16.84 12.80 -1.75
CA LEU A 246 -16.93 11.35 -1.88
C LEU A 246 -18.13 10.96 -2.76
N LYS A 247 -19.28 11.65 -2.67
CA LYS A 247 -20.42 11.42 -3.59
C LYS A 247 -20.06 11.75 -5.04
N ARG A 248 -19.36 12.86 -5.31
CA ARG A 248 -18.91 13.23 -6.67
C ARG A 248 -17.97 12.18 -7.26
N VAL A 249 -17.00 11.71 -6.48
CA VAL A 249 -16.06 10.65 -6.89
C VAL A 249 -16.81 9.33 -7.15
N VAL A 250 -17.72 8.93 -6.27
CA VAL A 250 -18.53 7.70 -6.43
C VAL A 250 -19.48 7.80 -7.63
N ALA A 251 -19.99 8.98 -7.98
CA ALA A 251 -20.77 9.18 -9.20
C ALA A 251 -19.91 9.00 -10.45
N GLY A 252 -18.74 9.66 -10.53
CA GLY A 252 -17.82 9.52 -11.66
C GLY A 252 -17.36 8.08 -11.92
N VAL A 253 -17.13 7.30 -10.85
CA VAL A 253 -16.80 5.85 -10.98
C VAL A 253 -17.98 5.03 -11.53
N ARG A 254 -19.23 5.40 -11.24
CA ARG A 254 -20.43 4.71 -11.77
C ARG A 254 -20.73 5.06 -13.21
N ASP A 255 -20.49 6.31 -13.59
CA ASP A 255 -20.73 6.81 -14.95
C ASP A 255 -19.65 6.34 -15.95
N ALA A 256 -18.53 5.81 -15.45
CA ALA A 256 -17.49 5.17 -16.26
C ALA A 256 -17.98 3.85 -16.88
N SER A 257 -18.62 3.95 -18.05
CA SER A 257 -19.22 2.83 -18.81
C SER A 257 -18.23 1.78 -19.32
N ASP A 258 -16.94 2.13 -19.43
CA ASP A 258 -15.86 1.18 -19.79
C ASP A 258 -15.49 0.23 -18.64
N LEU A 259 -16.00 0.46 -17.42
CA LEU A 259 -15.78 -0.41 -16.26
C LEU A 259 -16.91 -1.41 -16.07
N SER A 260 -16.54 -2.65 -15.79
CA SER A 260 -17.46 -3.68 -15.31
C SER A 260 -18.01 -3.36 -13.92
N PRO A 261 -19.17 -3.92 -13.53
CA PRO A 261 -19.76 -3.68 -12.21
C PRO A 261 -18.83 -4.02 -11.04
N ILE A 262 -17.90 -4.97 -11.21
CA ILE A 262 -16.93 -5.33 -10.18
C ILE A 262 -15.74 -4.37 -10.09
N GLU A 263 -15.23 -3.88 -11.23
CA GLU A 263 -14.25 -2.78 -11.27
C GLU A 263 -14.82 -1.53 -10.60
N GLN A 264 -16.07 -1.16 -10.92
CA GLN A 264 -16.76 -0.05 -10.26
C GLN A 264 -16.93 -0.28 -8.75
N ALA A 265 -17.36 -1.47 -8.33
CA ALA A 265 -17.54 -1.79 -6.90
C ALA A 265 -16.21 -1.70 -6.11
N ARG A 266 -15.11 -2.21 -6.68
CA ARG A 266 -13.76 -2.07 -6.11
C ARG A 266 -13.33 -0.62 -5.99
N LEU A 267 -13.45 0.17 -7.05
CA LEU A 267 -13.04 1.58 -7.02
C LEU A 267 -13.91 2.43 -6.07
N ILE A 268 -15.20 2.12 -5.92
CA ILE A 268 -16.07 2.74 -4.91
C ILE A 268 -15.65 2.37 -3.48
N ALA A 269 -15.34 1.10 -3.22
CA ALA A 269 -14.87 0.66 -1.90
C ALA A 269 -13.50 1.28 -1.58
N TYR A 270 -12.57 1.26 -2.53
CA TYR A 270 -11.27 1.93 -2.44
C TYR A 270 -11.42 3.42 -2.14
N ALA A 271 -12.23 4.15 -2.92
CA ALA A 271 -12.50 5.57 -2.69
C ALA A 271 -13.00 5.82 -1.27
N ALA A 272 -14.02 5.07 -0.82
CA ALA A 272 -14.58 5.23 0.52
C ALA A 272 -13.56 4.93 1.63
N THR A 273 -12.67 3.94 1.46
CA THR A 273 -11.63 3.67 2.47
C THR A 273 -10.60 4.80 2.52
N VAL A 274 -10.10 5.25 1.38
CA VAL A 274 -9.03 6.27 1.30
C VAL A 274 -9.57 7.66 1.70
N PHE A 275 -10.86 7.98 1.46
CA PHE A 275 -11.49 9.19 2.02
C PHE A 275 -11.58 9.15 3.56
N ASN A 276 -11.99 8.02 4.15
CA ASN A 276 -12.16 7.89 5.61
C ASN A 276 -10.84 7.69 6.38
N SER A 277 -9.76 7.34 5.68
CA SER A 277 -8.42 7.15 6.25
C SER A 277 -7.36 7.42 5.18
N PRO A 278 -7.11 8.70 4.87
CA PRO A 278 -6.17 9.06 3.81
C PRO A 278 -4.76 8.58 4.17
N PRO A 279 -4.09 7.81 3.29
CA PRO A 279 -2.70 7.46 3.46
C PRO A 279 -1.84 8.72 3.42
N LYS A 280 -0.64 8.68 4.03
CA LYS A 280 0.34 9.79 3.97
C LYS A 280 0.50 10.29 2.52
N GLN A 281 0.20 11.57 2.27
CA GLN A 281 0.13 12.15 0.93
C GLN A 281 1.41 11.88 0.12
N GLU A 282 2.58 11.96 0.77
CA GLU A 282 3.90 11.64 0.21
C GLU A 282 3.99 10.25 -0.44
N ARG A 283 3.39 9.22 0.18
CA ARG A 283 3.40 7.84 -0.31
C ARG A 283 2.59 7.69 -1.61
N VAL A 284 1.49 8.44 -1.74
CA VAL A 284 0.66 8.43 -2.94
C VAL A 284 1.34 9.26 -4.04
N MET A 285 1.85 10.45 -3.71
CA MET A 285 2.59 11.30 -4.64
C MET A 285 3.76 10.57 -5.29
N ARG A 286 4.56 9.84 -4.50
CA ARG A 286 5.68 9.02 -5.01
C ARG A 286 5.19 7.95 -5.99
N LYS A 287 4.15 7.20 -5.63
CA LYS A 287 3.54 6.18 -6.51
C LYS A 287 2.94 6.73 -7.80
N LEU A 288 2.38 7.95 -7.78
CA LEU A 288 1.90 8.62 -8.99
C LEU A 288 3.09 9.04 -9.89
N GLY A 289 4.19 9.49 -9.28
CA GLY A 289 5.45 9.82 -9.97
C GLY A 289 6.20 8.61 -10.55
N GLU A 290 5.99 7.39 -10.03
CA GLU A 290 6.58 6.14 -10.56
C GLU A 290 5.96 5.67 -11.90
N ARG A 291 4.78 6.19 -12.28
CA ARG A 291 4.03 5.78 -13.50
C ARG A 291 4.67 6.27 -14.81
N SER A 292 4.15 5.85 -15.97
CA SER A 292 4.65 6.29 -17.28
C SER A 292 4.41 7.78 -17.56
N PRO A 293 5.20 8.45 -18.42
CA PRO A 293 5.01 9.89 -18.71
C PRO A 293 3.61 10.25 -19.27
N GLU A 294 3.01 9.33 -20.02
CA GLU A 294 1.65 9.46 -20.55
C GLU A 294 0.62 9.41 -19.42
N GLU A 295 0.68 8.39 -18.56
CA GLU A 295 -0.18 8.28 -17.37
C GLU A 295 -0.03 9.50 -16.45
N ARG A 296 1.19 10.00 -16.21
CA ARG A 296 1.43 11.20 -15.40
C ARG A 296 0.70 12.43 -15.96
N THR A 297 0.67 12.59 -17.27
CA THR A 297 -0.05 13.70 -17.92
C THR A 297 -1.56 13.54 -17.74
N ILE A 298 -2.10 12.34 -17.96
CA ILE A 298 -3.54 12.03 -17.74
C ILE A 298 -3.95 12.30 -16.28
N ILE A 299 -3.07 11.97 -15.32
CA ILE A 299 -3.27 12.20 -13.88
C ILE A 299 -3.30 13.70 -13.54
N ALA A 300 -2.41 14.48 -14.13
CA ALA A 300 -2.39 15.94 -13.95
C ALA A 300 -3.62 16.61 -14.59
N ASP A 301 -4.00 16.21 -15.80
CA ASP A 301 -5.18 16.74 -16.50
C ASP A 301 -6.47 16.37 -15.75
N ALA A 302 -6.56 15.17 -15.18
CA ALA A 302 -7.66 14.78 -14.30
C ALA A 302 -7.73 15.64 -13.03
N ALA A 303 -6.60 15.92 -12.38
CA ALA A 303 -6.54 16.78 -11.20
C ALA A 303 -7.03 18.20 -11.51
N LEU A 304 -6.60 18.73 -12.65
CA LEU A 304 -7.01 20.04 -13.14
C LEU A 304 -8.51 20.09 -13.45
N ALA A 305 -9.05 19.05 -14.11
CA ALA A 305 -10.48 18.96 -14.40
C ALA A 305 -11.35 18.87 -13.14
N ILE A 306 -10.92 18.13 -12.12
CA ILE A 306 -11.63 18.03 -10.83
C ILE A 306 -11.65 19.37 -10.11
N ILE A 307 -10.49 20.02 -9.97
CA ILE A 307 -10.36 21.27 -9.19
C ILE A 307 -10.98 22.46 -9.93
N ALA A 308 -10.79 22.57 -11.24
CA ALA A 308 -11.38 23.65 -12.03
C ALA A 308 -12.90 23.50 -12.27
N GLY A 309 -13.48 22.33 -11.94
CA GLY A 309 -14.92 22.10 -11.91
C GLY A 309 -15.62 22.60 -10.64
N ASN A 310 -14.87 23.04 -9.61
CA ASN A 310 -15.42 23.66 -8.41
C ASN A 310 -15.76 25.15 -8.68
N GLU A 311 -16.85 25.65 -8.09
CA GLU A 311 -17.32 27.04 -8.31
C GLU A 311 -16.30 28.11 -7.89
N ASN A 312 -15.46 27.82 -6.90
CA ASN A 312 -14.28 28.59 -6.53
C ASN A 312 -13.08 27.65 -6.42
N VAL A 313 -11.90 28.13 -6.84
CA VAL A 313 -10.63 27.41 -6.72
C VAL A 313 -9.82 28.03 -5.58
N ASP A 314 -9.74 27.32 -4.46
CA ASP A 314 -9.03 27.80 -3.27
C ASP A 314 -7.50 27.76 -3.41
N PRO A 315 -6.75 28.64 -2.71
CA PRO A 315 -5.29 28.64 -2.73
C PRO A 315 -4.64 27.33 -2.26
N SER A 316 -5.34 26.53 -1.45
CA SER A 316 -4.95 25.17 -1.05
C SER A 316 -4.93 24.21 -2.24
N ALA A 317 -5.98 24.23 -3.06
CA ALA A 317 -6.10 23.42 -4.27
C ALA A 317 -5.06 23.79 -5.34
N VAL A 318 -4.70 25.08 -5.49
CA VAL A 318 -3.60 25.50 -6.38
C VAL A 318 -2.24 24.99 -5.88
N ARG A 319 -1.93 25.15 -4.58
CA ARG A 319 -0.70 24.59 -3.97
C ARG A 319 -0.66 23.06 -4.02
N PHE A 320 -1.82 22.40 -4.03
CA PHE A 320 -1.92 20.96 -4.24
C PHE A 320 -1.54 20.59 -5.68
N LEU A 321 -2.10 21.29 -6.68
CA LEU A 321 -1.77 21.08 -8.10
C LEU A 321 -0.29 21.31 -8.40
N GLU A 322 0.33 22.34 -7.82
CA GLU A 322 1.78 22.60 -7.89
C GLU A 322 2.61 21.46 -7.29
N ARG A 323 2.24 20.96 -6.10
CA ARG A 323 2.91 19.80 -5.48
C ARG A 323 2.75 18.53 -6.31
N LEU A 324 1.56 18.30 -6.87
CA LEU A 324 1.28 17.16 -7.75
C LEU A 324 2.10 17.25 -9.05
N HIS A 325 2.13 18.40 -9.72
CA HIS A 325 2.94 18.59 -10.93
C HIS A 325 4.43 18.37 -10.64
N LYS A 326 4.96 18.91 -9.53
CA LYS A 326 6.33 18.65 -9.08
C LYS A 326 6.59 17.16 -8.84
N ALA A 327 5.69 16.43 -8.20
CA ALA A 327 5.83 14.99 -7.96
C ALA A 327 5.75 14.15 -9.24
N LEU A 328 4.98 14.60 -10.23
CA LEU A 328 4.86 13.96 -11.55
C LEU A 328 6.02 14.31 -12.49
N GLY A 329 6.85 15.30 -12.16
CA GLY A 329 7.90 15.83 -13.04
C GLY A 329 7.36 16.68 -14.20
N LEU A 330 6.23 17.35 -13.98
CA LEU A 330 5.55 18.19 -14.97
C LEU A 330 5.76 19.70 -14.66
N PRO A 331 5.79 20.58 -15.68
CA PRO A 331 5.97 22.02 -15.48
C PRO A 331 4.74 22.66 -14.82
N ASN A 332 4.97 23.49 -13.79
CA ASN A 332 3.91 24.16 -13.03
C ASN A 332 3.13 25.20 -13.84
N GLU A 333 3.71 25.73 -14.92
CA GLU A 333 3.07 26.67 -15.84
C GLU A 333 1.78 26.10 -16.46
N ARG A 334 1.67 24.76 -16.55
CA ARG A 334 0.44 24.06 -16.98
C ARG A 334 -0.72 24.29 -16.01
N VAL A 335 -0.47 24.36 -14.71
CA VAL A 335 -1.51 24.58 -13.68
C VAL A 335 -2.23 25.90 -13.95
N TYR A 336 -1.49 27.00 -13.99
CA TYR A 336 -2.07 28.33 -14.23
C TYR A 336 -2.70 28.42 -15.63
N SER A 337 -2.05 27.87 -16.65
CA SER A 337 -2.58 27.87 -18.04
C SER A 337 -3.91 27.13 -18.17
N ALA A 338 -4.10 26.03 -17.42
CA ALA A 338 -5.33 25.27 -17.41
C ALA A 338 -6.42 25.94 -16.57
N LEU A 339 -6.08 26.47 -15.37
CA LEU A 339 -7.02 27.22 -14.53
C LEU A 339 -7.55 28.47 -15.25
N HIS A 340 -6.70 29.21 -15.98
CA HIS A 340 -7.14 30.34 -16.80
C HIS A 340 -8.03 29.94 -17.99
N ARG A 341 -7.89 28.73 -18.54
CA ARG A 341 -8.73 28.20 -19.62
C ARG A 341 -10.08 27.69 -19.11
N ALA A 342 -10.09 27.10 -17.92
CA ALA A 342 -11.27 26.50 -17.30
C ALA A 342 -12.10 27.52 -16.49
N SER A 343 -11.48 28.62 -16.05
CA SER A 343 -12.23 29.81 -15.62
C SER A 343 -13.24 30.16 -16.72
N PRO A 344 -14.55 30.32 -16.42
CA PRO A 344 -15.52 30.70 -17.43
C PRO A 344 -15.05 32.00 -18.08
N THR A 345 -15.12 32.07 -19.41
CA THR A 345 -14.77 33.29 -20.14
C THR A 345 -15.64 34.41 -19.61
N GLN A 346 -15.06 35.26 -18.77
CA GLN A 346 -15.67 36.50 -18.34
C GLN A 346 -16.07 37.23 -19.63
N PRO A 347 -17.36 37.60 -19.81
CA PRO A 347 -17.79 38.24 -21.05
C PRO A 347 -16.86 39.42 -21.33
N ALA A 348 -16.24 39.40 -22.50
CA ALA A 348 -15.00 40.12 -22.76
C ALA A 348 -15.15 41.61 -22.50
N ASP A 349 -14.44 42.11 -21.47
CA ASP A 349 -14.18 43.52 -21.09
C ASP A 349 -15.17 44.55 -21.71
N GLU A 350 -16.47 44.31 -21.54
CA GLU A 350 -17.50 45.26 -21.95
C GLU A 350 -17.47 46.39 -20.93
N PRO A 351 -17.28 47.66 -21.34
CA PRO A 351 -17.13 48.75 -20.41
C PRO A 351 -18.40 48.85 -19.57
N VAL A 352 -18.27 48.56 -18.27
CA VAL A 352 -19.35 48.63 -17.30
C VAL A 352 -19.93 50.04 -17.36
N ALA A 353 -21.11 50.15 -17.98
CA ALA A 353 -21.82 51.41 -18.08
C ALA A 353 -22.13 51.88 -16.65
N ILE A 354 -21.53 52.99 -16.26
CA ILE A 354 -21.76 53.61 -14.96
C ILE A 354 -23.25 53.87 -14.85
N SER A 355 -23.94 53.14 -13.96
CA SER A 355 -25.39 53.26 -13.78
C SER A 355 -25.74 54.72 -13.55
N GLN A 356 -26.62 55.26 -14.40
CA GLN A 356 -27.07 56.64 -14.27
C GLN A 356 -27.70 56.84 -12.89
N GLU A 357 -27.19 57.82 -12.16
CA GLU A 357 -27.75 58.25 -10.88
C GLU A 357 -29.18 58.76 -11.12
N VAL A 358 -30.17 57.99 -10.68
CA VAL A 358 -31.59 58.36 -10.77
C VAL A 358 -31.86 59.48 -9.78
N ARG A 359 -31.57 60.70 -10.21
CA ARG A 359 -31.88 61.91 -9.46
C ARG A 359 -33.39 62.17 -9.53
N ALA A 360 -34.09 61.76 -8.47
CA ALA A 360 -35.47 62.19 -8.25
C ALA A 360 -35.53 63.72 -8.16
N GLU A 361 -36.53 64.32 -8.79
CA GLU A 361 -36.82 65.75 -8.69
C GLU A 361 -37.44 66.07 -7.33
N GLU A 362 -37.02 67.16 -6.68
CA GLU A 362 -37.87 68.31 -6.34
C GLU A 362 -37.14 69.37 -5.47
N VAL A 363 -36.88 70.56 -6.08
CA VAL A 363 -37.14 71.92 -5.53
C VAL A 363 -36.39 72.42 -4.24
N PRO A 364 -35.86 73.69 -4.15
CA PRO A 364 -35.28 74.59 -5.16
C PRO A 364 -33.95 75.31 -4.72
N THR A 365 -33.33 76.04 -5.65
CA THR A 365 -32.15 76.92 -5.46
C THR A 365 -32.43 78.28 -4.78
N PRO A 366 -31.38 79.02 -4.38
CA PRO A 366 -31.24 80.40 -4.89
C PRO A 366 -29.84 80.79 -5.46
N VAL A 367 -29.83 81.48 -6.63
CA VAL A 367 -28.94 82.56 -7.17
C VAL A 367 -27.41 82.53 -6.92
N SER A 368 -26.47 82.88 -7.83
CA SER A 368 -26.38 83.83 -8.99
C SER A 368 -25.12 83.48 -9.84
N GLU A 369 -24.83 83.97 -11.07
CA GLU A 369 -25.55 84.76 -12.09
C GLU A 369 -24.89 84.56 -13.50
N LYS A 370 -25.52 85.13 -14.56
CA LYS A 370 -24.97 85.60 -15.86
C LYS A 370 -23.67 84.99 -16.45
N ALA A 371 -23.79 84.43 -17.66
CA ALA A 371 -23.29 85.05 -18.91
C ALA A 371 -23.97 84.43 -20.17
N LEU A 372 -23.88 85.10 -21.32
CA LEU A 372 -24.74 84.86 -22.50
C LEU A 372 -24.24 83.80 -23.50
N ILE A 373 -25.22 83.24 -24.22
CA ILE A 373 -25.18 82.44 -25.45
C ILE A 373 -24.72 83.29 -26.68
N PRO A 374 -24.33 82.74 -27.85
CA PRO A 374 -25.23 81.97 -28.74
C PRO A 374 -24.66 80.67 -29.36
N ALA A 375 -25.57 79.85 -29.87
CA ALA A 375 -25.33 78.56 -30.52
C ALA A 375 -25.30 78.68 -32.05
N GLU A 376 -24.87 77.63 -32.76
CA GLU A 376 -25.58 77.18 -33.96
C GLU A 376 -25.39 75.69 -34.32
N THR A 377 -26.50 75.11 -34.80
CA THR A 377 -26.77 73.80 -35.41
C THR A 377 -25.74 73.32 -36.47
N ALA A 378 -25.27 72.06 -36.50
CA ALA A 378 -25.93 70.77 -36.75
C ALA A 378 -26.08 70.34 -38.24
N LYS A 379 -25.44 69.20 -38.63
CA LYS A 379 -26.04 68.07 -39.40
C LYS A 379 -25.05 66.93 -39.75
N ALA A 380 -25.62 65.72 -39.83
CA ALA A 380 -25.09 64.42 -40.28
C ALA A 380 -24.33 64.44 -41.64
N GLN A 381 -23.53 63.45 -42.09
CA GLN A 381 -23.78 61.98 -42.14
C GLN A 381 -22.58 61.23 -42.80
N ALA A 382 -22.53 59.89 -42.63
CA ALA A 382 -21.87 58.85 -43.47
C ALA A 382 -20.33 58.60 -43.47
N GLU A 383 -19.96 57.47 -42.82
CA GLU A 383 -19.09 56.37 -43.28
C GLU A 383 -17.70 56.62 -43.94
N SER A 384 -16.64 56.23 -43.24
CA SER A 384 -15.78 55.07 -43.61
C SER A 384 -14.68 54.82 -42.56
N ALA A 385 -14.33 53.54 -42.33
CA ALA A 385 -13.30 53.16 -41.37
C ALA A 385 -11.88 53.43 -41.91
N PRO A 386 -10.90 53.59 -41.02
CA PRO A 386 -9.82 52.59 -41.03
C PRO A 386 -9.49 52.04 -39.64
N ALA A 387 -8.88 50.85 -39.62
CA ALA A 387 -8.54 50.11 -38.41
C ALA A 387 -7.67 50.92 -37.43
N SER A 388 -8.10 51.01 -36.17
CA SER A 388 -7.32 51.57 -35.07
C SER A 388 -6.21 50.59 -34.66
N THR A 389 -5.12 50.59 -35.43
CA THR A 389 -3.84 50.01 -34.99
C THR A 389 -3.46 50.60 -33.63
N ILE A 390 -3.21 49.73 -32.64
CA ILE A 390 -2.77 50.15 -31.31
C ILE A 390 -1.40 50.82 -31.46
N ARG A 391 -1.36 52.14 -31.35
CA ARG A 391 -0.11 52.92 -31.37
C ARG A 391 0.43 53.01 -29.96
N ILE A 392 1.30 52.05 -29.61
CA ILE A 392 2.09 52.11 -28.39
C ILE A 392 3.05 53.29 -28.50
N ASP A 393 2.96 54.23 -27.55
CA ASP A 393 3.90 55.33 -27.43
C ASP A 393 5.28 54.78 -27.00
N ALA A 394 6.20 54.69 -27.96
CA ALA A 394 7.54 54.15 -27.74
C ALA A 394 8.36 54.96 -26.73
N ALA A 395 8.11 56.27 -26.59
CA ALA A 395 8.78 57.10 -25.58
C ALA A 395 8.25 56.76 -24.17
N ARG A 396 6.94 56.54 -24.05
CA ARG A 396 6.32 56.11 -22.78
C ARG A 396 6.75 54.70 -22.39
N LEU A 397 6.79 53.76 -23.34
CA LEU A 397 7.28 52.39 -23.12
C LEU A 397 8.75 52.37 -22.69
N ALA A 398 9.63 53.09 -23.38
CA ALA A 398 11.05 53.18 -23.04
C ALA A 398 11.31 53.88 -21.70
N ARG A 399 10.41 54.77 -21.27
CA ARG A 399 10.43 55.37 -19.93
C ARG A 399 10.01 54.34 -18.87
N THR A 400 8.86 53.68 -19.04
CA THR A 400 8.39 52.66 -18.10
C THR A 400 9.38 51.51 -17.97
N GLN A 401 9.99 51.03 -19.06
CA GLN A 401 11.04 50.01 -18.99
C GLN A 401 12.26 50.45 -18.19
N ARG A 402 12.72 51.71 -18.33
CA ARG A 402 13.80 52.25 -17.47
C ARG A 402 13.39 52.33 -16.01
N GLU A 403 12.18 52.81 -15.71
CA GLU A 403 11.66 52.90 -14.35
C GLU A 403 11.56 51.49 -13.72
N THR A 404 11.03 50.49 -14.43
CA THR A 404 11.01 49.08 -13.99
C THR A 404 12.42 48.53 -13.79
N GLN A 405 13.34 48.76 -14.73
CA GLN A 405 14.71 48.24 -14.65
C GLN A 405 15.51 48.88 -13.51
N THR A 406 15.30 50.16 -13.21
CA THR A 406 15.87 50.83 -12.02
C THR A 406 15.28 50.27 -10.73
N VAL A 407 13.97 50.04 -10.65
CA VAL A 407 13.34 49.42 -9.46
C VAL A 407 13.79 47.97 -9.27
N SER A 408 13.91 47.19 -10.35
CA SER A 408 14.46 45.82 -10.30
C SER A 408 15.92 45.79 -9.83
N ALA A 409 16.76 46.73 -10.28
CA ALA A 409 18.14 46.85 -9.81
C ALA A 409 18.22 47.29 -8.34
N LEU A 410 17.30 48.16 -7.89
CA LEU A 410 17.22 48.56 -6.48
C LEU A 410 16.80 47.37 -5.60
N LEU A 411 15.82 46.58 -6.04
CA LEU A 411 15.38 45.37 -5.34
C LEU A 411 16.46 44.28 -5.32
N ALA A 412 17.18 44.07 -6.43
CA ALA A 412 18.29 43.11 -6.48
C ALA A 412 19.34 43.42 -5.39
N ASN A 413 19.74 44.69 -5.25
CA ASN A 413 20.68 45.14 -4.21
C ASN A 413 20.10 45.15 -2.79
N ILE A 414 18.78 45.01 -2.61
CA ILE A 414 18.14 44.89 -1.28
C ILE A 414 18.02 43.42 -0.86
N PHE A 415 18.04 42.48 -1.82
CA PHE A 415 18.03 41.04 -1.55
C PHE A 415 19.43 40.38 -1.51
N GLU A 416 20.51 41.14 -1.72
CA GLU A 416 21.87 40.74 -1.33
C GLU A 416 22.08 40.95 0.18
N GLU A 417 21.35 40.18 0.99
CA GLU A 417 21.68 39.96 2.39
C GLU A 417 22.60 38.72 2.50
N ASP A 418 23.61 38.79 3.37
CA ASP A 418 24.78 37.88 3.42
C ASP A 418 24.40 36.44 3.85
N ALA A 419 23.83 35.69 2.92
CA ALA A 419 23.50 34.29 3.09
C ALA A 419 24.77 33.44 3.05
N PRO A 420 25.05 32.59 4.06
CA PRO A 420 26.21 31.71 4.01
C PRO A 420 26.09 30.78 2.81
N SER A 421 27.13 30.73 1.99
CA SER A 421 27.18 29.89 0.79
C SER A 421 26.74 28.46 1.12
N PRO A 422 25.91 27.82 0.26
CA PRO A 422 25.73 26.38 0.34
C PRO A 422 27.11 25.71 0.33
N PRO A 423 27.37 24.68 1.14
CA PRO A 423 28.62 23.95 1.03
C PRO A 423 28.74 23.42 -0.40
N GLU A 424 29.83 23.79 -1.08
CA GLU A 424 30.16 23.21 -2.37
C GLU A 424 30.17 21.68 -2.23
N PRO A 425 29.68 20.92 -3.22
CA PRO A 425 29.78 19.48 -3.20
C PRO A 425 31.28 19.10 -3.17
N SER A 426 31.75 18.65 -2.01
CA SER A 426 33.14 18.22 -1.84
C SER A 426 33.49 17.22 -2.93
N PRO A 427 34.62 17.41 -3.65
CA PRO A 427 34.98 16.55 -4.76
C PRO A 427 35.13 15.11 -4.27
N ALA A 428 34.59 14.17 -5.04
CA ALA A 428 34.68 12.74 -4.76
C ALA A 428 36.17 12.32 -4.67
N VAL A 429 36.64 12.09 -3.45
CA VAL A 429 37.98 11.57 -3.17
C VAL A 429 37.99 10.06 -3.39
N SER A 430 38.26 9.65 -4.63
CA SER A 430 38.47 8.24 -4.97
C SER A 430 39.78 7.71 -4.40
N GLY A 431 39.71 6.64 -3.60
CA GLY A 431 40.85 5.84 -3.15
C GLY A 431 41.09 5.92 -1.62
N THR A 432 41.23 4.80 -0.88
CA THR A 432 41.19 3.39 -1.31
C THR A 432 40.84 2.43 -0.14
N THR A 433 40.47 1.19 -0.49
CA THR A 433 40.27 0.00 0.37
C THR A 433 39.30 0.13 1.56
N GLY A 434 38.06 -0.34 1.37
CA GLY A 434 37.03 -0.41 2.42
C GLY A 434 35.79 -1.27 2.08
N SER A 435 35.94 -2.31 1.23
CA SER A 435 35.00 -3.42 0.99
C SER A 435 33.54 -3.11 0.53
N LEU A 436 33.08 -1.86 0.52
CA LEU A 436 31.70 -1.48 0.18
C LEU A 436 31.66 -0.41 -0.93
N ASP A 437 31.78 -0.84 -2.19
CA ASP A 437 31.72 0.06 -3.35
C ASP A 437 30.50 0.99 -3.30
N GLY A 438 30.69 2.27 -3.61
CA GLY A 438 29.63 3.28 -3.65
C GLY A 438 29.31 3.95 -2.30
N LEU A 439 29.94 3.52 -1.21
CA LEU A 439 29.85 4.14 0.11
C LEU A 439 31.18 4.82 0.47
N ASP A 440 31.15 5.99 1.12
CA ASP A 440 32.38 6.62 1.60
C ASP A 440 32.87 5.98 2.92
N ALA A 441 34.14 6.26 3.28
CA ALA A 441 34.80 5.63 4.42
C ALA A 441 34.09 5.89 5.76
N ALA A 442 33.45 7.05 5.95
CA ALA A 442 32.78 7.38 7.21
C ALA A 442 31.46 6.61 7.36
N HIS A 443 30.70 6.49 6.27
CA HIS A 443 29.49 5.65 6.27
C HIS A 443 29.83 4.15 6.31
N ALA A 444 30.93 3.71 5.68
CA ALA A 444 31.39 2.32 5.75
C ALA A 444 31.79 1.90 7.19
N GLU A 445 32.47 2.75 7.96
CA GLU A 445 32.82 2.45 9.36
C GLU A 445 31.56 2.26 10.24
N LEU A 446 30.49 3.03 9.98
CA LEU A 446 29.20 2.85 10.66
C LEU A 446 28.52 1.52 10.31
N VAL A 447 28.61 1.08 9.04
CA VAL A 447 28.12 -0.24 8.61
C VAL A 447 28.90 -1.37 9.30
N GLU A 448 30.24 -1.28 9.35
CA GLU A 448 31.09 -2.28 10.03
C GLU A 448 30.81 -2.37 11.53
N LEU A 449 30.62 -1.23 12.20
CA LEU A 449 30.26 -1.18 13.61
C LEU A 449 28.92 -1.91 13.88
N LEU A 450 27.94 -1.71 12.98
CA LEU A 450 26.64 -2.37 13.02
C LEU A 450 26.69 -3.85 12.65
N GLU A 451 27.58 -4.24 11.73
CA GLU A 451 27.84 -5.64 11.36
C GLU A 451 28.41 -6.43 12.55
N ILE A 452 29.39 -5.85 13.26
CA ILE A 452 30.04 -6.45 14.43
C ILE A 452 29.11 -6.53 15.65
N LYS A 453 28.37 -5.45 15.94
CA LYS A 453 27.49 -5.39 17.13
C LYS A 453 26.10 -5.97 16.92
N GLY A 454 25.62 -5.99 15.68
CA GLY A 454 24.25 -6.39 15.30
C GLY A 454 23.15 -5.39 15.69
N SER A 455 23.24 -4.83 16.90
CA SER A 455 22.47 -3.67 17.35
C SER A 455 23.29 -2.81 18.31
N LEU A 456 23.02 -1.51 18.36
CA LEU A 456 23.56 -0.61 19.38
C LEU A 456 22.53 0.44 19.81
N PRO A 457 22.60 0.96 21.05
CA PRO A 457 21.72 2.04 21.50
C PRO A 457 21.86 3.26 20.61
N ARG A 458 20.75 3.96 20.31
CA ARG A 458 20.78 5.11 19.40
C ARG A 458 21.74 6.22 19.85
N ALA A 459 21.82 6.51 21.16
CA ALA A 459 22.79 7.47 21.70
C ALA A 459 24.26 7.08 21.46
N GLU A 460 24.58 5.79 21.36
CA GLU A 460 25.93 5.34 20.99
C GLU A 460 26.16 5.55 19.48
N PHE A 461 25.16 5.25 18.64
CA PHE A 461 25.25 5.48 17.20
C PHE A 461 25.43 6.97 16.87
N GLU A 462 24.63 7.84 17.51
CA GLU A 462 24.72 9.29 17.36
C GLU A 462 26.10 9.82 17.75
N GLN A 463 26.71 9.30 18.83
CA GLN A 463 28.06 9.68 19.21
C GLN A 463 29.10 9.24 18.17
N ARG A 464 29.01 8.02 17.63
CA ARG A 464 29.95 7.51 16.61
C ARG A 464 29.80 8.24 15.26
N ALA A 465 28.57 8.51 14.83
CA ALA A 465 28.31 9.36 13.66
C ALA A 465 28.90 10.77 13.84
N LYS A 466 28.75 11.35 15.04
CA LYS A 466 29.31 12.67 15.38
C LYS A 466 30.84 12.68 15.44
N ASP A 467 31.48 11.62 15.96
CA ASP A 467 32.94 11.45 15.92
C ASP A 467 33.45 11.45 14.45
N LEU A 468 32.67 10.85 13.55
CA LEU A 468 32.90 10.80 12.10
C LEU A 468 32.42 12.07 11.34
N LYS A 469 31.94 13.10 12.06
CA LYS A 469 31.40 14.37 11.52
C LYS A 469 30.16 14.21 10.62
N LEU A 470 29.42 13.13 10.78
CA LEU A 470 28.15 12.88 10.09
C LEU A 470 26.96 13.32 10.97
N LEU A 471 25.86 13.70 10.32
CA LEU A 471 24.56 13.84 10.98
C LEU A 471 23.97 12.43 11.17
N PRO A 472 23.52 12.03 12.36
CA PRO A 472 23.12 10.63 12.61
C PRO A 472 21.97 10.14 11.71
N ASP A 473 20.88 10.90 11.61
CA ASP A 473 19.74 10.55 10.75
C ASP A 473 20.15 10.51 9.28
N GLY A 474 20.90 11.52 8.82
CA GLY A 474 21.41 11.58 7.45
C GLY A 474 22.38 10.44 7.11
N ALA A 475 23.14 9.92 8.08
CA ALA A 475 23.99 8.76 7.90
C ALA A 475 23.17 7.47 7.76
N ILE A 476 22.10 7.31 8.55
CA ILE A 476 21.15 6.19 8.43
C ILE A 476 20.45 6.23 7.07
N GLU A 477 19.96 7.38 6.63
CA GLU A 477 19.37 7.57 5.30
C GLU A 477 20.37 7.21 4.20
N ARG A 478 21.59 7.78 4.24
CA ARG A 478 22.64 7.53 3.24
C ARG A 478 23.04 6.06 3.11
N ILE A 479 23.14 5.35 4.23
CA ILE A 479 23.45 3.91 4.28
C ILE A 479 22.26 3.08 3.78
N ASN A 480 21.03 3.47 4.12
CA ASN A 480 19.83 2.78 3.67
C ASN A 480 19.58 2.98 2.16
N ASP A 481 19.83 4.16 1.60
CA ASP A 481 19.76 4.40 0.16
C ASP A 481 20.76 3.51 -0.61
N TRP A 482 22.02 3.45 -0.13
CA TRP A 482 23.04 2.55 -0.68
C TRP A 482 22.63 1.07 -0.59
N ALA A 483 21.95 0.68 0.50
CA ALA A 483 21.42 -0.67 0.65
C ALA A 483 20.24 -0.96 -0.28
N PHE A 484 19.35 0.02 -0.53
CA PHE A 484 18.28 -0.10 -1.53
C PHE A 484 18.84 -0.33 -2.94
N ASP A 485 19.87 0.42 -3.35
CA ASP A 485 20.53 0.26 -4.65
C ASP A 485 21.18 -1.12 -4.86
N ARG A 486 21.50 -1.84 -3.77
CA ARG A 486 22.23 -3.13 -3.77
C ARG A 486 21.37 -4.35 -3.46
N PHE A 487 20.40 -4.19 -2.57
CA PHE A 487 19.66 -5.28 -1.95
C PHE A 487 18.14 -5.15 -2.10
N GLU A 488 17.66 -4.03 -2.65
CA GLU A 488 16.24 -3.61 -2.74
C GLU A 488 15.57 -3.37 -1.37
N GLU A 489 16.36 -3.22 -0.30
CA GLU A 489 15.88 -3.10 1.09
C GLU A 489 16.85 -2.27 1.95
N ALA A 490 16.32 -1.56 2.95
CA ALA A 490 17.10 -0.84 3.96
C ALA A 490 17.87 -1.80 4.89
N ILE A 491 19.16 -1.53 5.13
CA ILE A 491 20.03 -2.38 5.98
C ILE A 491 19.98 -2.01 7.46
N ILE A 492 19.54 -0.78 7.79
CA ILE A 492 19.41 -0.25 9.15
C ILE A 492 17.92 -0.01 9.48
N GLU A 493 17.45 -0.62 10.57
CA GLU A 493 16.24 -0.18 11.26
C GLU A 493 16.58 0.80 12.39
N ASP A 494 15.83 1.89 12.47
CA ASP A 494 16.01 3.00 13.42
C ASP A 494 14.90 3.01 14.51
N GLY A 495 15.28 3.38 15.73
CA GLY A 495 14.45 3.30 16.94
C GLY A 495 15.26 3.64 18.21
N GLU A 496 14.89 3.08 19.37
CA GLU A 496 15.73 3.20 20.60
C GLU A 496 17.10 2.53 20.44
N TYR A 497 17.16 1.50 19.59
CA TYR A 497 18.37 0.84 19.12
C TYR A 497 18.43 0.95 17.61
N VAL A 498 19.62 1.23 17.10
CA VAL A 498 19.95 1.15 15.67
C VAL A 498 20.35 -0.30 15.40
N VAL A 499 19.60 -1.00 14.55
CA VAL A 499 19.70 -2.46 14.35
C VAL A 499 20.03 -2.74 12.89
N MET A 500 21.02 -3.60 12.63
CA MET A 500 21.27 -4.11 11.29
C MET A 500 20.40 -5.33 11.00
N VAL A 501 19.62 -5.25 9.93
CA VAL A 501 18.70 -6.29 9.46
C VAL A 501 19.44 -7.63 9.24
N GLU A 502 18.98 -8.68 9.92
CA GLU A 502 19.75 -9.93 10.09
C GLU A 502 19.99 -10.69 8.78
N HIS A 503 19.00 -10.78 7.88
CA HIS A 503 19.19 -11.44 6.58
C HIS A 503 20.05 -10.63 5.61
N LEU A 504 20.11 -9.30 5.77
CA LEU A 504 20.99 -8.44 4.98
C LEU A 504 22.44 -8.48 5.48
N ARG A 505 22.68 -8.77 6.77
CA ARG A 505 24.03 -9.00 7.30
C ARG A 505 24.74 -10.18 6.62
N ASN A 506 24.01 -11.27 6.36
CA ASN A 506 24.55 -12.42 5.62
C ASN A 506 24.88 -12.04 4.16
N ARG A 507 23.99 -11.30 3.48
CA ARG A 507 24.22 -10.81 2.11
C ARG A 507 25.36 -9.78 2.03
N LEU A 508 25.59 -9.01 3.10
CA LEU A 508 26.71 -8.10 3.22
C LEU A 508 28.03 -8.89 3.28
N ALA A 509 28.11 -9.92 4.11
CA ALA A 509 29.27 -10.81 4.17
C ALA A 509 29.54 -11.51 2.82
N GLU A 510 28.50 -12.00 2.13
CA GLU A 510 28.62 -12.56 0.78
C GLU A 510 29.17 -11.54 -0.24
N LEU A 511 28.75 -10.27 -0.18
CA LEU A 511 29.33 -9.21 -1.02
C LEU A 511 30.80 -8.93 -0.69
N ARG A 512 31.21 -9.08 0.57
CA ARG A 512 32.61 -8.90 1.01
C ARG A 512 33.52 -10.04 0.58
N GLU A 513 32.98 -11.26 0.44
CA GLU A 513 33.72 -12.41 -0.13
C GLU A 513 33.80 -12.38 -1.67
N ALA A 514 32.93 -11.60 -2.33
CA ALA A 514 32.86 -11.49 -3.78
C ALA A 514 33.64 -10.29 -4.38
N ALA A 515 34.26 -9.45 -3.55
CA ALA A 515 34.98 -8.23 -3.93
C ALA A 515 36.50 -8.31 -3.65
#